data_AF-A0A842YK70-F1
#
_entry.id   AF-A0A842YK70-F1
#
_cell.length_a   1.000
_cell.length_b   1.000
_cell.length_c   1.000
_cell.angle_alpha   90.00
_cell.angle_beta   90.00
_cell.angle_gamma   90.00
#
_symmetry.space_group_name_H-M   'P 1'
#
loop_
_entity.id
_entity.type
_entity.pdbx_description
1 polymer ?
#
loop_
_entity_poly.entity_id
_entity_poly.type
_entity_poly.pdbx_seq_one_letter_code
_entity_poly.pdbx_strand_id
1 'polypeptide(L)'
;MLTDNPKSSYKWLPVFLIVWLTVLLSSHPRLTFKLLAGLFFSTLLIIYKPEGLLEGYKRRIFILTLILYPPAEFALKLLASLAPLAVNMAEHFTAGLVVSVYLSTLLHGTLRKLGHWERLVFTVSVAVFLCLLYEITGFLIYYEPTAALYSDTMRDLSMNMAGAVMAATLLSNYEAKSGI
;
A
#
# COMPACT_ATOMS: atom_id res chain seq x y z
N MET A 1 -16.19 36.23 -0.22
CA MET A 1 -15.57 36.18 1.11
C MET A 1 -14.43 35.18 1.01
N LEU A 2 -13.19 35.67 1.04
CA LEU A 2 -11.95 34.89 1.01
C LEU A 2 -11.71 34.28 2.39
N THR A 3 -11.33 32.99 2.42
CA THR A 3 -10.60 32.19 3.45
C THR A 3 -11.18 30.77 3.41
N ASP A 4 -10.54 29.72 2.91
CA ASP A 4 -9.17 29.29 3.18
C ASP A 4 -8.51 28.70 1.93
N ASN A 5 -7.32 29.20 1.62
CA ASN A 5 -6.38 28.49 0.76
C ASN A 5 -5.66 27.47 1.64
N PRO A 6 -5.86 26.14 1.49
CA PRO A 6 -5.10 25.20 2.29
C PRO A 6 -3.68 25.19 1.73
N LYS A 7 -2.84 26.10 2.24
CA LYS A 7 -1.39 25.91 2.31
C LYS A 7 -1.11 24.71 3.22
N SER A 8 -1.52 23.52 2.79
CA SER A 8 -0.89 22.28 3.18
C SER A 8 0.49 22.28 2.51
N SER A 9 1.42 23.03 3.11
CA SER A 9 2.83 22.87 2.83
C SER A 9 3.16 21.39 2.99
N TYR A 10 3.65 20.76 1.93
CA TYR A 10 4.13 19.38 1.95
C TYR A 10 5.39 19.26 2.82
N LYS A 11 5.27 19.55 4.11
CA LYS A 11 6.39 19.46 5.06
C LYS A 11 6.98 18.04 5.11
N TRP A 12 6.18 17.04 4.74
CA TRP A 12 6.58 15.64 4.66
C TRP A 12 7.15 15.23 3.29
N LEU A 13 6.97 16.02 2.21
CA LEU A 13 7.48 15.65 0.89
C LEU A 13 9.01 15.59 0.83
N PRO A 14 9.77 16.52 1.46
CA PRO A 14 11.22 16.36 1.58
C PRO A 14 11.60 15.05 2.27
N VAL A 15 10.88 14.66 3.32
CA VAL A 15 11.11 13.39 4.03
C VAL A 15 10.82 12.20 3.11
N PHE A 16 9.69 12.21 2.39
CA PHE A 16 9.36 11.21 1.37
C PHE A 16 10.49 11.08 0.34
N LEU A 17 10.93 12.19 -0.25
CA LEU A 17 11.98 12.17 -1.29
C LEU A 17 13.30 11.63 -0.76
N ILE A 18 13.73 12.06 0.43
CA ILE A 18 14.96 11.58 1.06
C ILE A 18 14.88 10.08 1.31
N VAL A 19 13.80 9.61 1.96
CA VAL A 19 13.65 8.19 2.31
C VAL A 19 13.63 7.31 1.05
N TRP A 20 12.83 7.68 0.05
CA TRP A 20 12.74 6.92 -1.19
C TRP A 20 14.07 6.89 -1.95
N LEU A 21 14.76 8.03 -2.05
CA LEU A 21 16.06 8.12 -2.72
C LEU A 21 17.12 7.29 -1.99
N THR A 22 17.22 7.42 -0.67
CA THR A 22 18.18 6.65 0.14
C THR A 22 17.97 5.15 -0.04
N VAL A 23 16.72 4.68 0.01
CA VAL A 23 16.42 3.25 -0.14
C VAL A 23 16.71 2.78 -1.56
N LEU A 24 16.32 3.54 -2.59
CA LEU A 24 16.60 3.18 -3.99
C LEU A 24 18.10 3.07 -4.26
N LEU A 25 18.90 4.04 -3.81
CA LEU A 25 20.35 4.03 -3.98
C LEU A 25 21.03 2.88 -3.23
N SER A 26 20.41 2.38 -2.17
CA SER A 26 20.91 1.27 -1.35
C SER A 26 20.39 -0.11 -1.80
N SER A 27 19.46 -0.15 -2.75
CA SER A 27 18.72 -1.36 -3.13
C SER A 27 19.43 -2.21 -4.20
N HIS A 28 19.29 -3.53 -4.11
CA HIS A 28 19.74 -4.47 -5.15
C HIS A 28 18.76 -4.47 -6.35
N PRO A 29 19.21 -4.70 -7.61
CA PRO A 29 18.38 -4.63 -8.82
C PRO A 29 16.97 -5.27 -8.76
N ARG A 30 16.83 -6.43 -8.09
CA ARG A 30 15.54 -7.12 -7.94
C ARG A 30 14.54 -6.35 -7.06
N LEU A 31 15.04 -5.68 -6.02
CA LEU A 31 14.25 -4.80 -5.16
C LEU A 31 13.96 -3.47 -5.87
N THR A 32 14.86 -3.00 -6.73
CA THR A 32 14.71 -1.74 -7.47
C THR A 32 13.44 -1.73 -8.33
N PHE A 33 13.07 -2.83 -8.99
CA PHE A 33 11.82 -2.87 -9.78
C PHE A 33 10.56 -2.69 -8.91
N LYS A 34 10.47 -3.42 -7.77
CA LYS A 34 9.37 -3.28 -6.80
C LYS A 34 9.28 -1.85 -6.25
N LEU A 35 10.42 -1.28 -5.89
CA LEU A 35 10.50 0.10 -5.41
C LEU A 35 10.12 1.11 -6.49
N LEU A 36 10.55 0.93 -7.75
CA LEU A 36 10.18 1.83 -8.84
C LEU A 36 8.67 1.83 -9.10
N ALA A 37 8.03 0.66 -9.08
CA ALA A 37 6.57 0.56 -9.19
C ALA A 37 5.89 1.31 -8.02
N GLY A 38 6.33 1.06 -6.78
CA GLY A 38 5.83 1.76 -5.61
C GLY A 38 6.04 3.28 -5.68
N LEU A 39 7.19 3.74 -6.17
CA LEU A 39 7.52 5.16 -6.32
C LEU A 39 6.62 5.81 -7.35
N PHE A 40 6.38 5.14 -8.47
CA PHE A 40 5.48 5.62 -9.52
C PHE A 40 4.06 5.85 -8.98
N PHE A 41 3.47 4.84 -8.34
CA PHE A 41 2.13 4.98 -7.74
C PHE A 41 2.08 6.04 -6.65
N SER A 42 3.10 6.07 -5.77
CA SER A 42 3.22 7.08 -4.71
C SER A 42 3.32 8.50 -5.26
N THR A 43 4.05 8.68 -6.36
CA THR A 43 4.22 9.97 -7.03
C THR A 43 2.91 10.43 -7.68
N LEU A 44 2.18 9.52 -8.34
CA LEU A 44 0.85 9.83 -8.86
C LEU A 44 -0.08 10.32 -7.74
N LEU A 45 -0.10 9.61 -6.61
CA LEU A 45 -0.90 10.02 -5.45
C LEU A 45 -0.50 11.40 -4.94
N ILE A 46 0.80 11.69 -4.81
CA ILE A 46 1.28 13.02 -4.41
C ILE A 46 0.81 14.12 -5.38
N ILE A 47 0.84 13.86 -6.69
CA ILE A 47 0.43 14.82 -7.73
C ILE A 47 -1.07 15.10 -7.66
N TYR A 48 -1.89 14.05 -7.55
CA TYR A 48 -3.35 14.18 -7.52
C TYR A 48 -3.91 14.69 -6.19
N LYS A 49 -3.09 14.69 -5.14
CA LYS A 49 -3.42 15.21 -3.80
C LYS A 49 -4.69 14.62 -3.15
N PRO A 50 -5.03 13.33 -3.33
CA PRO A 50 -6.24 12.77 -2.75
C PRO A 50 -6.22 12.80 -1.21
N GLU A 51 -5.05 12.93 -0.58
CA GLU A 51 -4.92 13.11 0.87
C GLU A 51 -5.47 14.44 1.38
N GLY A 52 -5.67 15.43 0.51
CA GLY A 52 -6.38 16.67 0.86
C GLY A 52 -7.85 16.44 1.19
N LEU A 53 -8.41 15.30 0.75
CA LEU A 53 -9.77 14.87 1.07
C LEU A 53 -9.84 14.06 2.37
N LEU A 54 -8.70 13.74 2.98
CA LEU A 54 -8.61 12.95 4.19
C LEU A 54 -8.45 13.83 5.43
N GLU A 55 -9.18 13.51 6.48
CA GLU A 55 -9.10 14.22 7.76
C GLU A 55 -8.35 13.42 8.84
N GLY A 56 -7.66 14.15 9.71
CA GLY A 56 -7.06 13.65 10.94
C GLY A 56 -6.21 12.39 10.77
N TYR A 57 -6.67 11.30 11.38
CA TYR A 57 -5.96 10.04 11.48
C TYR A 57 -5.73 9.34 10.13
N LYS A 58 -6.70 9.38 9.22
CA LYS A 58 -6.58 8.71 7.90
C LYS A 58 -5.48 9.33 7.05
N ARG A 59 -5.39 10.66 7.09
CA ARG A 59 -4.32 11.40 6.44
C ARG A 59 -2.95 11.04 7.01
N ARG A 60 -2.85 10.83 8.33
CA ARG A 60 -1.62 10.35 8.98
C ARG A 60 -1.25 8.94 8.55
N ILE A 61 -2.20 7.99 8.53
CA ILE A 61 -1.95 6.62 8.02
C ILE A 61 -1.40 6.71 6.60
N PHE A 62 -2.08 7.42 5.72
CA PHE A 62 -1.67 7.54 4.33
C PHE A 62 -0.24 8.07 4.18
N ILE A 63 0.09 9.18 4.85
CA ILE A 63 1.44 9.77 4.79
C ILE A 63 2.49 8.81 5.37
N LEU A 64 2.19 8.13 6.49
CA LEU A 64 3.10 7.16 7.09
C LEU A 64 3.32 5.96 6.17
N THR A 65 2.27 5.44 5.53
CA THR A 65 2.37 4.36 4.55
C THR A 65 3.28 4.76 3.39
N LEU A 66 3.11 5.97 2.82
CA LEU A 66 3.96 6.48 1.74
C LEU A 66 5.44 6.55 2.11
N ILE A 67 5.73 6.97 3.35
CA ILE A 67 7.11 7.17 3.82
C ILE A 67 7.75 5.84 4.24
N LEU A 68 7.01 4.98 4.95
CA LEU A 68 7.55 3.78 5.59
C LEU A 68 7.56 2.55 4.68
N TYR A 69 6.80 2.55 3.58
CA TYR A 69 6.81 1.44 2.63
C TYR A 69 8.22 1.07 2.13
N PRO A 70 9.01 2.01 1.53
CA PRO A 70 10.34 1.67 1.04
C PRO A 70 11.31 1.13 2.11
N PRO A 71 11.48 1.72 3.31
CA PRO A 71 12.39 1.16 4.30
C PRO A 71 11.89 -0.16 4.88
N ALA A 72 10.57 -0.38 4.98
CA ALA A 72 10.02 -1.66 5.39
C ALA A 72 10.39 -2.76 4.39
N GLU A 73 10.19 -2.52 3.09
CA GLU A 73 10.57 -3.47 2.04
C GLU A 73 12.07 -3.73 1.98
N PHE A 74 12.87 -2.68 2.14
CA PHE A 74 14.32 -2.83 2.23
C PHE A 74 14.73 -3.71 3.41
N ALA A 75 14.18 -3.45 4.59
CA ALA A 75 14.46 -4.24 5.80
C ALA A 75 14.03 -5.71 5.66
N LEU A 76 12.85 -5.96 5.07
CA LEU A 76 12.39 -7.31 4.77
C LEU A 76 13.36 -8.04 3.85
N LYS A 77 13.85 -7.39 2.78
CA LYS A 77 14.82 -7.99 1.87
C LYS A 77 16.17 -8.29 2.52
N LEU A 78 16.63 -7.49 3.48
CA LEU A 78 17.85 -7.81 4.23
C LEU A 78 17.73 -9.11 5.03
N LEU A 79 16.52 -9.49 5.43
CA LEU A 79 16.25 -10.69 6.21
C LEU A 79 15.93 -11.93 5.35
N ALA A 80 15.84 -11.77 4.03
CA ALA A 80 15.38 -12.81 3.12
C ALA A 80 16.28 -14.07 3.13
N SER A 81 17.57 -13.93 3.42
CA SER A 81 18.50 -15.06 3.52
C SER A 81 18.31 -15.90 4.80
N LEU A 82 17.74 -15.32 5.85
CA LEU A 82 17.54 -15.98 7.14
C LEU A 82 16.20 -16.72 7.22
N ALA A 83 15.15 -16.13 6.65
CA ALA A 83 13.81 -16.69 6.69
C ALA A 83 13.03 -16.34 5.39
N PRO A 84 13.38 -16.96 4.24
CA PRO A 84 12.86 -16.56 2.93
C PRO A 84 11.33 -16.65 2.85
N LEU A 85 10.75 -17.70 3.44
CA LEU A 85 9.31 -17.90 3.47
C LEU A 85 8.60 -16.83 4.31
N ALA A 86 9.09 -16.55 5.51
CA ALA A 86 8.48 -15.55 6.40
C ALA A 86 8.58 -14.14 5.81
N VAL A 87 9.71 -13.84 5.16
CA VAL A 87 9.90 -12.58 4.45
C VAL A 87 8.94 -12.45 3.28
N ASN A 88 8.77 -13.50 2.45
CA ASN A 88 7.81 -13.46 1.35
C ASN A 88 6.38 -13.17 1.85
N MET A 89 5.95 -13.88 2.90
CA MET A 89 4.64 -13.65 3.52
C MET A 89 4.49 -12.21 4.04
N ALA A 90 5.54 -11.64 4.64
CA ALA A 90 5.54 -10.27 5.15
C ALA A 90 5.52 -9.23 4.02
N GLU A 91 6.19 -9.47 2.90
CA GLU A 91 6.14 -8.62 1.69
C GLU A 91 4.71 -8.58 1.14
N HIS A 92 4.07 -9.74 1.01
CA HIS A 92 2.68 -9.82 0.54
C HIS A 92 1.69 -9.17 1.50
N PHE A 93 1.88 -9.38 2.80
CA PHE A 93 1.11 -8.64 3.82
C PHE A 93 1.26 -7.12 3.66
N THR A 94 2.48 -6.64 3.49
CA THR A 94 2.79 -5.22 3.32
C THR A 94 2.18 -4.68 2.03
N ALA A 95 2.26 -5.43 0.94
CA ALA A 95 1.64 -5.06 -0.33
C ALA A 95 0.12 -4.90 -0.20
N GLY A 96 -0.57 -5.87 0.38
CA GLY A 96 -2.01 -5.79 0.63
C GLY A 96 -2.41 -4.58 1.49
N LEU A 97 -1.65 -4.32 2.55
CA LEU A 97 -1.82 -3.16 3.43
C LEU A 97 -1.69 -1.85 2.64
N VAL A 98 -0.58 -1.68 1.90
CA VAL A 98 -0.28 -0.44 1.15
C VAL A 98 -1.33 -0.19 0.07
N VAL A 99 -1.67 -1.21 -0.72
CA VAL A 99 -2.68 -1.11 -1.78
C VAL A 99 -4.03 -0.74 -1.19
N SER A 100 -4.44 -1.34 -0.07
CA SER A 100 -5.68 -1.00 0.60
C SER A 100 -5.71 0.44 1.11
N VAL A 101 -4.58 0.94 1.67
CA VAL A 101 -4.47 2.36 2.06
C VAL A 101 -4.59 3.26 0.84
N TYR A 102 -3.94 2.93 -0.27
CA TYR A 102 -3.98 3.74 -1.49
C TYR A 102 -5.39 3.78 -2.10
N LEU A 103 -6.06 2.63 -2.19
CA LEU A 103 -7.45 2.55 -2.65
C LEU A 103 -8.40 3.33 -1.76
N SER A 104 -8.25 3.20 -0.44
CA SER A 104 -9.07 3.92 0.54
C SER A 104 -8.94 5.44 0.39
N THR A 105 -7.73 5.91 0.07
CA THR A 105 -7.45 7.33 -0.18
C THR A 105 -7.99 7.79 -1.54
N LEU A 106 -7.68 7.06 -2.62
CA LEU A 106 -8.10 7.40 -3.98
C LEU A 106 -9.60 7.43 -4.15
N LEU A 107 -10.27 6.43 -3.58
CA LEU A 107 -11.71 6.25 -3.72
C LEU A 107 -12.47 6.81 -2.52
N HIS A 108 -11.84 7.61 -1.66
CA HIS A 108 -12.43 8.10 -0.41
C HIS A 108 -13.83 8.69 -0.61
N GLY A 109 -14.00 9.55 -1.62
CA GLY A 109 -15.27 10.21 -1.93
C GLY A 109 -16.40 9.25 -2.36
N THR A 110 -16.06 8.10 -2.95
CA THR A 110 -17.00 7.04 -3.34
C THR A 110 -17.25 6.09 -2.18
N LEU A 111 -16.19 5.64 -1.51
CA LEU A 111 -16.24 4.68 -0.41
C LEU A 111 -17.02 5.21 0.79
N ARG A 112 -16.97 6.52 1.07
CA ARG A 112 -17.75 7.14 2.16
C ARG A 112 -19.27 7.01 1.97
N LYS A 113 -19.75 6.76 0.75
CA LYS A 113 -21.17 6.56 0.46
C LYS A 113 -21.64 5.13 0.76
N LEU A 114 -20.71 4.20 0.96
CA LEU A 114 -20.98 2.81 1.26
C LEU A 114 -21.07 2.58 2.77
N GLY A 115 -21.87 1.59 3.17
CA GLY A 115 -21.89 1.08 4.53
C GLY A 115 -20.54 0.51 4.95
N HIS A 116 -20.33 0.35 6.26
CA HIS A 116 -19.05 -0.11 6.82
C HIS A 116 -18.58 -1.44 6.20
N TRP A 117 -19.47 -2.44 6.14
CA TRP A 117 -19.14 -3.76 5.60
C TRP A 117 -18.95 -3.75 4.08
N GLU A 118 -19.77 -3.00 3.34
CA GLU A 118 -19.64 -2.86 1.89
C GLU A 118 -18.30 -2.24 1.53
N ARG A 119 -17.91 -1.19 2.26
CA ARG A 119 -16.62 -0.53 2.10
C ARG A 119 -15.45 -1.47 2.38
N LEU A 120 -15.53 -2.23 3.48
CA LEU A 120 -14.50 -3.20 3.85
C LEU A 120 -14.34 -4.25 2.75
N VAL A 121 -15.45 -4.92 2.38
CA VAL A 121 -15.46 -5.98 1.37
C VAL A 121 -14.97 -5.46 0.02
N PHE A 122 -15.46 -4.30 -0.41
CA PHE A 122 -15.03 -3.69 -1.67
C PHE A 122 -13.53 -3.38 -1.66
N THR A 123 -13.04 -2.71 -0.62
CA THR A 123 -11.63 -2.29 -0.54
C THR A 123 -10.71 -3.50 -0.51
N VAL A 124 -11.03 -4.51 0.30
CA VAL A 124 -10.25 -5.75 0.39
C VAL A 124 -10.27 -6.50 -0.93
N SER A 125 -11.44 -6.65 -1.58
CA SER A 125 -11.56 -7.38 -2.85
C SER A 125 -10.74 -6.72 -3.96
N VAL A 126 -10.81 -5.39 -4.09
CA VAL A 126 -10.05 -4.66 -5.10
C VAL A 126 -8.55 -4.70 -4.77
N ALA A 127 -8.15 -4.57 -3.51
CA ALA A 127 -6.74 -4.67 -3.12
C ALA A 127 -6.15 -6.04 -3.46
N VAL A 128 -6.85 -7.11 -3.08
CA VAL A 128 -6.45 -8.49 -3.36
C VAL A 128 -6.38 -8.74 -4.87
N PHE A 129 -7.36 -8.25 -5.63
CA PHE A 129 -7.34 -8.34 -7.09
C PHE A 129 -6.12 -7.65 -7.72
N LEU A 130 -5.78 -6.44 -7.28
CA LEU A 130 -4.59 -5.72 -7.77
C LEU A 130 -3.28 -6.43 -7.39
N CYS A 131 -3.18 -6.94 -6.17
CA CYS A 131 -2.02 -7.74 -5.75
C CYS A 131 -1.89 -9.01 -6.60
N LEU A 132 -2.98 -9.71 -6.86
CA LEU A 132 -3.00 -10.89 -7.72
C LEU A 132 -2.60 -10.56 -9.16
N LEU A 133 -3.11 -9.46 -9.73
CA LEU A 133 -2.71 -9.01 -11.07
C LEU A 133 -1.21 -8.71 -11.15
N TYR A 134 -0.67 -8.04 -10.13
CA TYR A 134 0.77 -7.77 -10.05
C TYR A 134 1.57 -9.08 -10.02
N GLU A 135 1.14 -10.05 -9.21
CA GLU A 135 1.79 -11.35 -9.08
C GLU A 135 1.75 -12.16 -10.38
N ILE A 136 0.57 -12.24 -11.02
CA ILE A 136 0.39 -12.89 -12.33
C ILE A 136 1.25 -12.23 -13.40
N THR A 137 1.35 -10.89 -13.42
CA THR A 137 2.21 -10.17 -14.36
C THR A 137 3.68 -10.57 -14.14
N GLY A 138 4.12 -10.66 -12.88
CA GLY A 138 5.43 -11.18 -12.53
C GLY A 138 5.64 -12.61 -13.03
N PHE A 139 4.66 -13.50 -12.84
CA PHE A 139 4.76 -14.88 -13.33
C PHE A 139 4.88 -14.97 -14.85
N LEU A 140 4.04 -14.26 -15.58
CA LEU A 140 4.06 -14.27 -17.05
C LEU A 140 5.39 -13.76 -17.64
N ILE A 141 6.11 -12.90 -16.91
CA ILE A 141 7.38 -12.35 -17.35
C ILE A 141 8.57 -13.26 -16.96
N TYR A 142 8.49 -13.94 -15.82
CA TYR A 142 9.68 -14.56 -15.20
C TYR A 142 9.62 -16.08 -14.97
N TYR A 143 8.46 -16.74 -15.08
CA TYR A 143 8.31 -18.15 -14.64
C TYR A 143 7.43 -19.01 -15.56
N GLU A 144 7.71 -20.32 -15.57
CA GLU A 144 6.81 -21.34 -16.15
C GLU A 144 5.74 -21.78 -15.12
N PRO A 145 4.47 -21.98 -15.54
CA PRO A 145 3.39 -22.33 -14.61
C PRO A 145 3.54 -23.75 -14.04
N THR A 146 3.52 -23.91 -12.71
CA THR A 146 3.57 -25.22 -12.03
C THR A 146 2.60 -25.30 -10.84
N ALA A 147 2.30 -26.51 -10.35
CA ALA A 147 1.43 -26.70 -9.18
C ALA A 147 2.04 -26.17 -7.86
N ALA A 148 3.37 -26.18 -7.74
CA ALA A 148 4.06 -25.54 -6.62
C ALA A 148 3.87 -24.02 -6.63
N LEU A 149 3.84 -23.43 -7.84
CA LEU A 149 3.55 -22.01 -8.05
C LEU A 149 2.13 -21.65 -7.58
N TYR A 150 1.14 -22.51 -7.87
CA TYR A 150 -0.23 -22.29 -7.42
C TYR A 150 -0.36 -22.25 -5.89
N SER A 151 0.29 -23.17 -5.18
CA SER A 151 0.27 -23.18 -3.71
C SER A 151 0.99 -21.97 -3.11
N ASP A 152 2.04 -21.48 -3.76
CA ASP A 152 2.76 -20.27 -3.37
C ASP A 152 1.84 -19.04 -3.52
N THR A 153 1.20 -18.91 -4.69
CA THR A 153 0.25 -17.83 -4.97
C THR A 153 -0.92 -17.81 -4.01
N MET A 154 -1.47 -18.96 -3.59
CA MET A 154 -2.58 -18.98 -2.64
C MET A 154 -2.16 -18.49 -1.24
N ARG A 155 -0.93 -18.78 -0.82
CA ARG A 155 -0.37 -18.26 0.43
C ARG A 155 -0.14 -16.76 0.33
N ASP A 156 0.46 -16.32 -0.76
CA ASP A 156 0.76 -14.92 -1.01
C ASP A 156 -0.52 -14.09 -1.11
N LEU A 157 -1.55 -14.62 -1.77
CA LEU A 157 -2.90 -14.06 -1.81
C LEU A 157 -3.53 -13.95 -0.41
N SER A 158 -3.37 -14.97 0.44
CA SER A 158 -3.90 -14.96 1.81
C SER A 158 -3.23 -13.86 2.65
N MET A 159 -1.94 -13.64 2.47
CA MET A 159 -1.20 -12.57 3.15
C MET A 159 -1.58 -11.18 2.61
N ASN A 160 -1.72 -11.02 1.28
CA ASN A 160 -2.26 -9.81 0.67
C ASN A 160 -3.65 -9.47 1.26
N MET A 161 -4.52 -10.48 1.41
CA MET A 161 -5.84 -10.30 2.00
C MET A 161 -5.76 -9.88 3.47
N ALA A 162 -4.91 -10.52 4.28
CA ALA A 162 -4.74 -10.17 5.69
C ALA A 162 -4.27 -8.71 5.86
N GLY A 163 -3.29 -8.28 5.07
CA GLY A 163 -2.81 -6.90 5.08
C GLY A 163 -3.89 -5.89 4.66
N ALA A 164 -4.66 -6.22 3.62
CA ALA A 164 -5.75 -5.39 3.15
C ALA A 164 -6.87 -5.26 4.19
N VAL A 165 -7.27 -6.37 4.83
CA VAL A 165 -8.28 -6.37 5.91
C VAL A 165 -7.82 -5.49 7.07
N MET A 166 -6.56 -5.61 7.51
CA MET A 166 -6.02 -4.78 8.58
C MET A 166 -6.13 -3.28 8.23
N ALA A 167 -5.65 -2.89 7.06
CA ALA A 167 -5.69 -1.49 6.62
C ALA A 167 -7.13 -0.96 6.49
N ALA A 168 -7.99 -1.69 5.78
CA ALA A 168 -9.37 -1.29 5.55
C ALA A 168 -10.15 -1.20 6.87
N THR A 169 -9.90 -2.09 7.82
CA THR A 169 -10.52 -2.05 9.16
C THR A 169 -10.04 -0.83 9.96
N LEU A 170 -8.73 -0.56 9.99
CA LEU A 170 -8.19 0.62 10.69
C LEU A 170 -8.76 1.93 10.14
N LEU A 171 -8.91 2.01 8.82
CA LEU A 171 -9.46 3.19 8.15
C LEU A 171 -10.97 3.32 8.30
N SER A 172 -11.70 2.22 8.51
CA SER A 172 -13.17 2.21 8.64
C SER A 172 -13.65 2.31 10.09
N ASN A 173 -12.98 1.66 11.05
CA ASN A 173 -13.38 1.67 12.47
C ASN A 173 -13.16 3.03 13.16
N TYR A 174 -12.23 3.84 12.67
CA TYR A 174 -12.04 5.17 13.22
C TYR A 174 -13.25 6.07 12.98
N GLU A 175 -13.95 5.91 11.85
CA GLU A 175 -15.19 6.67 11.58
C GLU A 175 -16.30 6.33 12.57
N ALA A 176 -16.47 5.06 12.93
CA ALA A 176 -17.50 4.61 13.86
C ALA A 176 -17.30 5.16 15.28
N LYS A 177 -16.04 5.40 15.70
CA LYS A 177 -15.72 6.00 17.00
C LYS A 177 -15.73 7.53 17.01
N SER A 178 -15.56 8.18 15.86
CA SER A 178 -15.49 9.65 15.80
C SER A 178 -16.86 10.33 15.79
N GLY A 179 -17.97 9.61 15.60
CA GLY A 179 -19.32 10.19 15.72
C GLY A 179 -19.57 11.42 14.85
N ILE A 180 -18.94 11.47 13.67
CA ILE A 180 -19.22 12.42 12.59
C ILE A 180 -20.02 11.68 11.54
#